data_AF-A0A0F3IKQ4-F1
#
_entry.id   AF-A0A0F3IKQ4-F1
#
_cell.length_a   1.000
_cell.length_b   1.000
_cell.length_c   1.000
_cell.angle_alpha   90.00
_cell.angle_beta   90.00
_cell.angle_gamma   90.00
#
_symmetry.space_group_name_H-M   'P 1'
#
loop_
_entity.id
_entity.type
_entity.pdbx_description
1 polymer ?
#
loop_
_entity_poly.entity_id
_entity_poly.type
_entity_poly.pdbx_seq_one_letter_code
_entity_poly.pdbx_strand_id
1 'polypeptide(L)'
;MLLGVTKVVHLVTAESLKNTLKLPPGLGHFWERARTVAAMQASIAKHLCLNPDSSYLMGLFHDAAVPILATEYPNYYLTLRAMHSASQEICTAEYAQFNVCHSALSSLMARSWYMPKPLVEAIQYHHKHDIFALGLPKPVLNILTVHLICDFLYDSYSGEVDLHYPLIEGQVREYLNLSDDEHYQIVVDLALDRITTDV
;
A
#
# COMPACT_ATOMS: atom_id res chain seq x y z
N MET A 1 -21.00 12.20 19.53
CA MET A 1 -21.07 11.19 18.44
C MET A 1 -19.72 10.47 18.43
N LEU A 2 -19.65 9.20 18.87
CA LEU A 2 -18.41 8.65 19.44
C LEU A 2 -17.27 8.33 18.44
N LEU A 3 -17.56 8.14 17.14
CA LEU A 3 -16.54 7.73 16.14
C LEU A 3 -16.47 8.60 14.87
N GLY A 4 -17.52 9.34 14.51
CA GLY A 4 -17.57 10.09 13.24
C GLY A 4 -17.88 9.19 12.03
N VAL A 5 -18.61 9.71 11.03
CA VAL A 5 -19.10 8.93 9.88
C VAL A 5 -17.96 8.34 9.05
N THR A 6 -16.88 9.11 8.83
CA THR A 6 -15.71 8.67 8.05
C THR A 6 -15.05 7.42 8.65
N LYS A 7 -14.83 7.39 9.96
CA LYS A 7 -14.23 6.22 10.63
C LYS A 7 -15.13 4.98 10.53
N VAL A 8 -16.44 5.17 10.59
CA VAL A 8 -17.40 4.07 10.37
C VAL A 8 -17.30 3.53 8.95
N VAL A 9 -17.23 4.41 7.93
CA VAL A 9 -17.06 3.98 6.54
C VAL A 9 -15.76 3.20 6.35
N HIS A 10 -14.65 3.66 6.93
CA HIS A 10 -13.36 2.97 6.90
C HIS A 10 -13.42 1.57 7.52
N LEU A 11 -13.98 1.45 8.72
CA LEU A 11 -14.13 0.16 9.40
C LEU A 11 -15.06 -0.79 8.63
N VAL A 12 -16.19 -0.30 8.15
CA VAL A 12 -17.14 -1.10 7.35
C VAL A 12 -16.48 -1.54 6.04
N THR A 13 -15.66 -0.69 5.41
CA THR A 13 -14.93 -1.03 4.18
C THR A 13 -13.89 -2.11 4.44
N ALA A 14 -13.07 -1.95 5.47
CA ALA A 14 -12.07 -2.94 5.86
C ALA A 14 -12.72 -4.30 6.17
N GLU A 15 -13.81 -4.30 6.94
CA GLU A 15 -14.52 -5.52 7.31
C GLU A 15 -15.25 -6.16 6.12
N SER A 16 -15.83 -5.35 5.23
CA SER A 16 -16.47 -5.85 4.01
C SER A 16 -15.44 -6.50 3.08
N LEU A 17 -14.28 -5.88 2.92
CA LEU A 17 -13.19 -6.38 2.08
C LEU A 17 -12.67 -7.71 2.63
N LYS A 18 -12.40 -7.76 3.93
CA LYS A 18 -11.99 -8.98 4.64
C LYS A 18 -13.01 -10.12 4.52
N ASN A 19 -14.31 -9.84 4.65
CA ASN A 19 -15.35 -10.87 4.53
C ASN A 19 -15.57 -11.35 3.09
N THR A 20 -15.31 -10.49 2.11
CA THR A 20 -15.36 -10.87 0.68
C THR A 20 -14.19 -11.79 0.32
N LEU A 21 -13.02 -11.53 0.91
CA LEU A 21 -11.78 -12.25 0.64
C LEU A 21 -11.54 -13.28 1.74
N LYS A 22 -12.13 -14.47 1.57
CA LYS A 22 -11.88 -15.60 2.47
C LYS A 22 -10.42 -16.02 2.38
N LEU A 23 -9.66 -15.68 3.40
CA LEU A 23 -8.25 -16.02 3.47
C LEU A 23 -8.04 -17.52 3.75
N PRO A 24 -7.07 -18.16 3.08
CA PRO A 24 -6.53 -19.45 3.51
C PRO A 24 -6.05 -19.40 4.98
N PRO A 25 -6.07 -20.54 5.70
CA PRO A 25 -5.44 -20.64 7.02
C PRO A 25 -3.98 -20.17 6.99
N GLY A 26 -3.60 -19.30 7.93
CA GLY A 26 -2.24 -18.74 8.01
C GLY A 26 -2.06 -17.34 7.40
N LEU A 27 -3.06 -16.82 6.69
CA LEU A 27 -3.01 -15.47 6.11
C LEU A 27 -3.59 -14.36 7.00
N GLY A 28 -3.94 -14.64 8.25
CA GLY A 28 -4.52 -13.66 9.17
C GLY A 28 -3.69 -12.37 9.32
N HIS A 29 -2.36 -12.48 9.20
CA HIS A 29 -1.42 -11.35 9.24
C HIS A 29 -1.59 -10.37 8.06
N PHE A 30 -2.13 -10.82 6.93
CA PHE A 30 -2.37 -9.96 5.76
C PHE A 30 -3.27 -8.78 6.11
N TRP A 31 -4.41 -9.06 6.76
CA TRP A 31 -5.33 -8.01 7.15
C TRP A 31 -4.82 -7.15 8.30
N GLU A 32 -3.93 -7.68 9.14
CA GLU A 32 -3.25 -6.88 10.15
C GLU A 32 -2.33 -5.86 9.46
N ARG A 33 -1.42 -6.32 8.58
CA ARG A 33 -0.58 -5.44 7.76
C ARG A 33 -1.41 -4.38 7.04
N ALA A 34 -2.46 -4.78 6.31
CA ALA A 34 -3.28 -3.85 5.55
C ALA A 34 -3.90 -2.75 6.44
N ARG A 35 -4.36 -3.10 7.65
CA ARG A 35 -4.89 -2.12 8.61
C ARG A 35 -3.80 -1.20 9.15
N THR A 36 -2.65 -1.75 9.56
CA THR A 36 -1.54 -0.96 10.10
C THR A 36 -1.01 0.02 9.05
N VAL A 37 -0.75 -0.46 7.83
CA VAL A 37 -0.30 0.37 6.70
C VAL A 37 -1.35 1.44 6.36
N ALA A 38 -2.64 1.10 6.33
CA ALA A 38 -3.70 2.10 6.13
C ALA A 38 -3.71 3.19 7.22
N ALA A 39 -3.50 2.81 8.49
CA ALA A 39 -3.42 3.75 9.60
C ALA A 39 -2.17 4.65 9.51
N MET A 40 -1.02 4.10 9.14
CA MET A 40 0.21 4.85 8.86
C MET A 40 -0.02 5.89 7.77
N GLN A 41 -0.58 5.46 6.63
CA GLN A 41 -0.84 6.32 5.48
C GLN A 41 -1.81 7.45 5.81
N ALA A 42 -2.87 7.17 6.58
CA ALA A 42 -3.80 8.20 7.03
C ALA A 42 -3.14 9.22 7.98
N SER A 43 -2.26 8.75 8.88
CA SER A 43 -1.51 9.57 9.84
C SER A 43 -0.59 10.56 9.11
N ILE A 44 0.21 10.04 8.18
CA ILE A 44 1.15 10.84 7.38
C ILE A 44 0.43 11.80 6.45
N ALA A 45 -0.59 11.32 5.72
CA ALA A 45 -1.35 12.17 4.81
C ALA A 45 -1.99 13.37 5.54
N LYS A 46 -2.52 13.14 6.75
CA LYS A 46 -3.06 14.22 7.58
C LYS A 46 -1.99 15.25 7.96
N HIS A 47 -0.80 14.80 8.35
CA HIS A 47 0.31 15.70 8.71
C HIS A 47 0.77 16.54 7.51
N LEU A 48 0.82 15.94 6.32
CA LEU A 48 1.20 16.61 5.08
C LEU A 48 0.08 17.43 4.43
N CYS A 49 -1.05 17.63 5.11
CA CYS A 49 -2.24 18.32 4.57
C CYS A 49 -2.78 17.69 3.27
N LEU A 50 -2.59 16.38 3.09
CA LEU A 50 -3.16 15.56 2.01
C LEU A 50 -4.47 14.91 2.47
N ASN A 51 -5.15 14.18 1.57
CA ASN A 51 -6.42 13.52 1.88
C ASN A 51 -6.18 12.21 2.67
N PRO A 52 -6.47 12.16 3.98
CA PRO A 52 -6.21 10.97 4.80
C PRO A 52 -7.12 9.80 4.45
N ASP A 53 -8.32 10.03 3.91
CA ASP A 53 -9.27 8.97 3.58
C ASP A 53 -8.83 8.22 2.32
N SER A 54 -8.34 8.95 1.31
CA SER A 54 -7.78 8.32 0.10
C SER A 54 -6.53 7.52 0.41
N SER A 55 -5.67 8.03 1.29
CA SER A 55 -4.48 7.32 1.77
C SER A 55 -4.84 6.12 2.64
N TYR A 56 -5.84 6.22 3.52
CA TYR A 56 -6.31 5.06 4.28
C TYR A 56 -6.81 3.93 3.36
N LEU A 57 -7.63 4.28 2.37
CA LEU A 57 -8.15 3.30 1.41
C LEU A 57 -7.04 2.68 0.54
N MET A 58 -5.99 3.43 0.21
CA MET A 58 -4.82 2.89 -0.48
C MET A 58 -4.18 1.74 0.31
N GLY A 59 -3.92 1.95 1.60
CA GLY A 59 -3.35 0.91 2.47
C GLY A 59 -4.23 -0.34 2.57
N LEU A 60 -5.56 -0.19 2.51
CA LEU A 60 -6.48 -1.34 2.51
C LEU A 60 -6.53 -2.11 1.19
N PHE A 61 -6.44 -1.41 0.05
CA PHE A 61 -6.73 -1.99 -1.26
C PHE A 61 -5.49 -2.39 -2.08
N HIS A 62 -4.32 -1.79 -1.85
CA HIS A 62 -3.15 -1.96 -2.74
C HIS A 62 -2.81 -3.43 -3.02
N ASP A 63 -2.86 -4.27 -1.99
CA ASP A 63 -2.55 -5.70 -2.08
C ASP A 63 -3.78 -6.61 -1.95
N ALA A 64 -5.00 -6.09 -2.05
CA ALA A 64 -6.23 -6.88 -1.85
C ALA A 64 -6.35 -8.11 -2.76
N ALA A 65 -5.63 -8.14 -3.89
CA ALA A 65 -5.55 -9.29 -4.79
C ALA A 65 -4.58 -10.40 -4.33
N VAL A 66 -3.60 -10.11 -3.48
CA VAL A 66 -2.58 -11.08 -3.02
C VAL A 66 -3.21 -12.35 -2.44
N PRO A 67 -4.23 -12.28 -1.55
CA PRO A 67 -4.89 -13.49 -1.05
C PRO A 67 -5.67 -14.28 -2.10
N ILE A 68 -6.20 -13.60 -3.12
CA ILE A 68 -6.89 -14.25 -4.23
C ILE A 68 -5.86 -15.07 -5.01
N LEU A 69 -4.76 -14.44 -5.40
CA LEU A 69 -3.68 -15.10 -6.13
C LEU A 69 -3.09 -16.26 -5.34
N ALA A 70 -2.92 -16.10 -4.02
CA ALA A 70 -2.47 -17.18 -3.14
C ALA A 70 -3.44 -18.36 -3.05
N THR A 71 -4.75 -18.10 -3.18
CA THR A 71 -5.78 -19.15 -3.15
C THR A 71 -5.84 -19.88 -4.49
N GLU A 72 -5.75 -19.14 -5.59
CA GLU A 72 -5.82 -19.69 -6.95
C GLU A 72 -4.53 -20.42 -7.35
N TYR A 73 -3.37 -19.96 -6.87
CA TYR A 73 -2.06 -20.50 -7.23
C TYR A 73 -1.32 -21.04 -5.99
N PRO A 74 -1.30 -22.36 -5.75
CA PRO A 74 -0.71 -22.95 -4.55
C PRO A 74 0.78 -22.62 -4.32
N ASN A 75 1.53 -22.33 -5.39
CA ASN A 75 2.95 -21.99 -5.32
C ASN A 75 3.22 -20.47 -5.23
N TYR A 76 2.19 -19.63 -5.15
CA TYR A 76 2.31 -18.18 -5.24
C TYR A 76 3.32 -17.58 -4.24
N TYR A 77 3.24 -17.95 -2.96
CA TYR A 77 4.20 -17.46 -1.96
C TYR A 77 5.63 -17.95 -2.15
N LEU A 78 5.80 -19.18 -2.68
CA LEU A 78 7.14 -19.68 -3.02
C LEU A 78 7.74 -18.85 -4.16
N THR A 79 6.91 -18.52 -5.14
CA THR A 79 7.27 -17.63 -6.25
C THR A 79 7.64 -16.24 -5.75
N LEU A 80 6.84 -15.61 -4.88
CA LEU A 80 7.14 -14.30 -4.31
C LEU A 80 8.48 -14.28 -3.55
N ARG A 81 8.74 -15.30 -2.71
CA ARG A 81 10.00 -15.41 -1.96
C ARG A 81 11.22 -15.57 -2.88
N ALA A 82 11.09 -16.38 -3.93
CA ALA A 82 12.16 -16.56 -4.91
C ALA A 82 12.43 -15.26 -5.69
N MET A 83 11.39 -14.48 -5.99
CA MET A 83 11.48 -13.21 -6.70
C MET A 83 12.13 -12.10 -5.85
N HIS A 84 11.75 -11.97 -4.58
CA HIS A 84 12.42 -11.09 -3.62
C HIS A 84 13.94 -11.38 -3.58
N SER A 85 14.30 -12.67 -3.53
CA SER A 85 15.71 -13.10 -3.50
C SER A 85 16.47 -12.77 -4.79
N ALA A 86 15.76 -12.59 -5.92
CA ALA A 86 16.33 -12.29 -7.23
C ALA A 86 16.33 -10.79 -7.56
N SER A 87 15.85 -9.93 -6.65
CA SER A 87 15.67 -8.48 -6.88
C SER A 87 14.87 -8.14 -8.14
N GLN A 88 13.91 -9.00 -8.51
CA GLN A 88 13.07 -8.78 -9.67
C GLN A 88 11.84 -7.93 -9.29
N GLU A 89 11.41 -7.05 -10.20
CA GLU A 89 10.15 -6.30 -10.02
C GLU A 89 8.97 -7.29 -9.94
N ILE A 90 8.25 -7.24 -8.82
CA ILE A 90 7.25 -8.24 -8.42
C ILE A 90 6.16 -8.41 -9.49
N CYS A 91 5.62 -7.34 -10.07
CA CYS A 91 4.53 -7.44 -11.01
C CYS A 91 4.96 -8.02 -12.36
N THR A 92 6.16 -7.69 -12.83
CA THR A 92 6.76 -8.31 -14.02
C THR A 92 6.90 -9.82 -13.83
N ALA A 93 7.30 -10.20 -12.63
CA ALA A 93 7.60 -11.57 -12.26
C ALA A 93 6.29 -12.39 -12.11
N GLU A 94 5.27 -11.84 -11.44
CA GLU A 94 3.93 -12.43 -11.36
C GLU A 94 3.29 -12.57 -12.74
N TYR A 95 3.43 -11.56 -13.61
CA TYR A 95 2.90 -11.63 -14.96
C TYR A 95 3.54 -12.77 -15.77
N ALA A 96 4.85 -12.98 -15.63
CA ALA A 96 5.54 -14.08 -16.30
C ALA A 96 5.10 -15.47 -15.82
N GLN A 97 4.79 -15.62 -14.53
CA GLN A 97 4.44 -16.92 -13.94
C GLN A 97 2.93 -17.23 -13.99
N PHE A 98 2.08 -16.22 -13.79
CA PHE A 98 0.64 -16.37 -13.54
C PHE A 98 -0.22 -15.59 -14.54
N ASN A 99 0.37 -14.86 -15.50
CA ASN A 99 -0.32 -13.97 -16.45
C ASN A 99 -1.16 -12.87 -15.79
N VAL A 100 -0.83 -12.52 -14.55
CA VAL A 100 -1.53 -11.49 -13.76
C VAL A 100 -0.52 -10.84 -12.82
N CYS A 101 -0.70 -9.55 -12.54
CA CYS A 101 0.05 -8.82 -11.53
C CYS A 101 -0.93 -8.35 -10.45
N HIS A 102 -0.56 -8.49 -9.18
CA HIS A 102 -1.48 -8.21 -8.07
C HIS A 102 -1.93 -6.75 -8.07
N SER A 103 -1.05 -5.79 -8.39
CA SER A 103 -1.42 -4.37 -8.40
C SER A 103 -2.51 -4.07 -9.45
N ALA A 104 -2.45 -4.71 -10.61
CA ALA A 104 -3.46 -4.58 -11.66
C ALA A 104 -4.80 -5.21 -11.22
N LEU A 105 -4.76 -6.38 -10.59
CA LEU A 105 -5.96 -7.05 -10.09
C LEU A 105 -6.58 -6.29 -8.91
N SER A 106 -5.78 -5.78 -7.97
CA SER A 106 -6.20 -4.92 -6.86
C SER A 106 -6.84 -3.62 -7.39
N SER A 107 -6.27 -3.02 -8.44
CA SER A 107 -6.85 -1.83 -9.08
C SER A 107 -8.21 -2.14 -9.70
N LEU A 108 -8.37 -3.29 -10.36
CA LEU A 108 -9.66 -3.74 -10.89
C LEU A 108 -10.69 -3.97 -9.78
N MET A 109 -10.27 -4.52 -8.64
CA MET A 109 -11.12 -4.70 -7.46
C MET A 109 -11.56 -3.35 -6.88
N ALA A 110 -10.64 -2.41 -6.68
CA ALA A 110 -10.99 -1.07 -6.21
C ALA A 110 -11.98 -0.38 -7.15
N ARG A 111 -11.80 -0.53 -8.47
CA ARG A 111 -12.73 -0.03 -9.48
C ARG A 111 -14.10 -0.66 -9.39
N SER A 112 -14.21 -1.98 -9.19
CA SER A 112 -15.49 -2.68 -9.06
C SER A 112 -16.22 -2.32 -7.76
N TRP A 113 -15.48 -1.83 -6.76
CA TRP A 113 -15.99 -1.26 -5.52
C TRP A 113 -16.29 0.25 -5.60
N TYR A 114 -16.30 0.81 -6.81
CA TYR A 114 -16.61 2.22 -7.08
C TYR A 114 -15.67 3.21 -6.39
N MET A 115 -14.42 2.80 -6.13
CA MET A 115 -13.42 3.68 -5.55
C MET A 115 -13.08 4.86 -6.48
N PRO A 116 -12.69 6.03 -5.94
CA PRO A 116 -12.32 7.19 -6.74
C PRO A 116 -11.20 6.89 -7.73
N LYS A 117 -11.30 7.44 -8.94
CA LYS A 117 -10.31 7.23 -10.02
C LYS A 117 -8.85 7.44 -9.57
N PRO A 118 -8.50 8.50 -8.79
CA PRO A 118 -7.12 8.68 -8.33
C PRO A 118 -6.59 7.53 -7.48
N LEU A 119 -7.43 6.94 -6.62
CA LEU A 119 -7.07 5.79 -5.80
C LEU A 119 -6.85 4.54 -6.66
N VAL A 120 -7.76 4.29 -7.62
CA VAL A 120 -7.65 3.16 -8.55
C VAL A 120 -6.36 3.23 -9.36
N GLU A 121 -5.97 4.43 -9.83
CA GLU A 121 -4.71 4.64 -10.54
C GLU A 121 -3.49 4.50 -9.61
N ALA A 122 -3.55 5.02 -8.39
CA ALA A 122 -2.47 4.83 -7.41
C ALA A 122 -2.23 3.34 -7.13
N ILE A 123 -3.29 2.55 -6.94
CA ILE A 123 -3.17 1.09 -6.78
C ILE A 123 -2.55 0.45 -8.03
N GLN A 124 -2.88 0.91 -9.25
CA GLN A 124 -2.33 0.32 -10.47
C GLN A 124 -0.81 0.53 -10.63
N TYR A 125 -0.28 1.64 -10.11
CA TYR A 125 1.09 2.09 -10.37
C TYR A 125 2.02 1.96 -9.16
N HIS A 126 1.59 1.34 -8.06
CA HIS A 126 2.35 1.38 -6.81
C HIS A 126 3.72 0.67 -6.85
N HIS A 127 3.93 -0.30 -7.75
CA HIS A 127 5.25 -0.92 -7.98
C HIS A 127 6.10 -0.22 -9.07
N LYS A 128 5.63 0.89 -9.65
CA LYS A 128 6.39 1.60 -10.69
C LYS A 128 7.46 2.51 -10.08
N HIS A 129 8.68 2.43 -10.58
CA HIS A 129 9.79 3.30 -10.16
C HIS A 129 9.89 4.60 -10.97
N ASP A 130 9.11 4.73 -12.04
CA ASP A 130 9.12 5.89 -12.95
C ASP A 130 7.86 6.75 -12.83
N ILE A 131 7.16 6.71 -11.68
CA ILE A 131 5.85 7.38 -11.47
C ILE A 131 5.86 8.88 -11.80
N PHE A 132 6.98 9.58 -11.61
CA PHE A 132 7.12 11.00 -11.94
C PHE A 132 7.29 11.27 -13.44
N ALA A 133 7.74 10.29 -14.22
CA ALA A 133 7.88 10.37 -15.67
C ALA A 133 6.57 10.01 -16.40
N LEU A 134 5.64 9.32 -15.75
CA LEU A 134 4.38 8.85 -16.33
C LEU A 134 3.32 9.95 -16.54
N GLY A 135 3.58 11.19 -16.11
CA GLY A 135 2.63 12.30 -16.25
C GLY A 135 1.35 12.14 -15.41
N LEU A 136 1.46 11.42 -14.28
CA LEU A 136 0.31 11.15 -13.40
C LEU A 136 -0.24 12.45 -12.76
N PRO A 137 -1.56 12.57 -12.58
CA PRO A 137 -2.16 13.71 -11.89
C PRO A 137 -1.69 13.82 -10.44
N LYS A 138 -1.60 15.05 -9.91
CA LYS A 138 -1.22 15.30 -8.49
C LYS A 138 -2.00 14.46 -7.47
N PRO A 139 -3.34 14.27 -7.58
CA PRO A 139 -4.06 13.42 -6.64
C PRO A 139 -3.57 11.96 -6.60
N VAL A 140 -3.11 11.42 -7.73
CA VAL A 140 -2.53 10.07 -7.82
C VAL A 140 -1.15 10.05 -7.18
N LEU A 141 -0.29 11.00 -7.54
CA LEU A 141 1.05 11.12 -6.97
C LEU A 141 1.01 11.28 -5.45
N ASN A 142 0.12 12.11 -4.92
CA ASN A 142 -0.06 12.30 -3.47
C ASN A 142 -0.34 10.98 -2.74
N ILE A 143 -1.19 10.12 -3.31
CA ILE A 143 -1.53 8.82 -2.71
C ILE A 143 -0.33 7.87 -2.82
N LEU A 144 0.28 7.78 -4.01
CA LEU A 144 1.44 6.93 -4.28
C LEU A 144 2.61 7.26 -3.35
N THR A 145 3.02 8.53 -3.27
CA THR A 145 4.21 8.91 -2.50
C THR A 145 4.05 8.67 -1.00
N VAL A 146 2.84 8.85 -0.46
CA VAL A 146 2.55 8.48 0.94
C VAL A 146 2.60 6.96 1.11
N HIS A 147 2.00 6.21 0.18
CA HIS A 147 2.03 4.75 0.24
C HIS A 147 3.45 4.19 0.21
N LEU A 148 4.30 4.67 -0.70
CA LEU A 148 5.67 4.21 -0.85
C LEU A 148 6.50 4.40 0.42
N ILE A 149 6.36 5.54 1.11
CA ILE A 149 7.01 5.76 2.40
C ILE A 149 6.48 4.75 3.43
N CYS A 150 5.16 4.60 3.54
CA CYS A 150 4.58 3.72 4.56
C CYS A 150 4.89 2.25 4.34
N ASP A 151 4.90 1.78 3.09
CA ASP A 151 5.18 0.39 2.74
C ASP A 151 6.63 0.06 3.06
N PHE A 152 7.57 0.91 2.65
CA PHE A 152 8.99 0.83 3.01
C PHE A 152 9.22 0.78 4.52
N LEU A 153 8.57 1.66 5.29
CA LEU A 153 8.73 1.71 6.74
C LEU A 153 8.16 0.47 7.43
N TYR A 154 7.02 -0.04 6.95
CA TYR A 154 6.43 -1.26 7.49
C TYR A 154 7.27 -2.50 7.16
N ASP A 155 7.79 -2.61 5.93
CA ASP A 155 8.70 -3.68 5.53
C ASP A 155 9.97 -3.67 6.37
N SER A 156 10.61 -2.50 6.49
CA SER A 156 11.78 -2.30 7.33
C SER A 156 11.53 -2.70 8.79
N TYR A 157 10.37 -2.31 9.35
CA TYR A 157 9.98 -2.71 10.70
C TYR A 157 9.78 -4.22 10.84
N SER A 158 9.21 -4.85 9.81
CA SER A 158 8.93 -6.29 9.76
C SER A 158 10.17 -7.14 9.48
N GLY A 159 11.32 -6.52 9.19
CA GLY A 159 12.56 -7.18 8.82
C GLY A 159 12.61 -7.64 7.36
N GLU A 160 11.67 -7.17 6.54
CA GLU A 160 11.66 -7.39 5.10
C GLU A 160 12.51 -6.34 4.38
N VAL A 161 13.05 -6.69 3.21
CA VAL A 161 13.85 -5.76 2.40
C VAL A 161 12.98 -5.21 1.28
N ASP A 162 12.74 -3.91 1.32
CA ASP A 162 12.14 -3.15 0.21
C ASP A 162 13.24 -2.72 -0.77
N LEU A 163 13.08 -3.12 -2.02
CA LEU A 163 14.00 -2.80 -3.13
C LEU A 163 13.50 -1.66 -4.01
N HIS A 164 12.26 -1.21 -3.80
CA HIS A 164 11.56 -0.26 -4.64
C HIS A 164 11.73 1.18 -4.16
N TYR A 165 11.36 1.48 -2.92
CA TYR A 165 11.42 2.85 -2.39
C TYR A 165 12.83 3.46 -2.42
N PRO A 166 13.92 2.74 -2.05
CA PRO A 166 15.27 3.32 -2.10
C PRO A 166 15.70 3.84 -3.48
N LEU A 167 15.12 3.31 -4.58
CA LEU A 167 15.43 3.76 -5.94
C LEU A 167 14.79 5.11 -6.28
N ILE A 168 13.72 5.48 -5.59
CA ILE A 168 12.89 6.66 -5.87
C ILE A 168 12.77 7.62 -4.69
N GLU A 169 13.39 7.31 -3.55
CA GLU A 169 13.32 8.06 -2.30
C GLU A 169 13.54 9.56 -2.53
N GLY A 170 14.62 9.93 -3.22
CA GLY A 170 14.95 11.34 -3.46
C GLY A 170 13.83 12.11 -4.15
N GLN A 171 13.20 11.51 -5.17
CA GLN A 171 12.10 12.14 -5.91
C GLN A 171 10.82 12.19 -5.07
N VAL A 172 10.55 11.14 -4.28
CA VAL A 172 9.39 11.08 -3.38
C VAL A 172 9.50 12.16 -2.30
N ARG A 173 10.68 12.26 -1.66
CA ARG A 173 10.96 13.26 -0.64
C ARG A 173 10.90 14.68 -1.20
N GLU A 174 11.50 14.92 -2.37
CA GLU A 174 11.41 16.22 -3.03
C GLU A 174 9.95 16.61 -3.33
N TYR A 175 9.16 15.70 -3.90
CA TYR A 175 7.75 15.95 -4.23
C TYR A 175 6.90 16.32 -3.01
N LEU A 176 7.16 15.68 -1.86
CA LEU A 176 6.45 15.92 -0.60
C LEU A 176 7.05 17.06 0.24
N ASN A 177 8.11 17.72 -0.24
CA ASN A 177 8.90 18.71 0.52
C ASN A 177 9.49 18.15 1.82
N LEU A 178 9.98 16.90 1.76
CA LEU A 178 10.62 16.15 2.85
C LEU A 178 12.13 15.94 2.60
N SER A 179 12.75 16.85 1.83
CA SER A 179 14.20 16.79 1.55
C SER A 179 15.06 17.08 2.78
N ASP A 180 14.49 17.76 3.77
CA ASP A 180 15.11 17.99 5.07
C ASP A 180 14.92 16.77 5.99
N ASP A 181 15.99 16.34 6.64
CA ASP A 181 16.00 15.12 7.45
C ASP A 181 15.16 15.26 8.73
N GLU A 182 15.07 16.46 9.31
CA GLU A 182 14.23 16.70 10.50
C GLU A 182 12.75 16.54 10.16
N HIS A 183 12.29 17.15 9.06
CA HIS A 183 10.91 16.98 8.60
C HIS A 183 10.60 15.54 8.18
N TYR A 184 11.54 14.85 7.52
CA TYR A 184 11.36 13.45 7.16
C TYR A 184 11.27 12.56 8.41
N GLN A 185 12.08 12.81 9.44
CA GLN A 185 12.03 12.05 10.69
C GLN A 185 10.67 12.17 11.39
N ILE A 186 10.03 13.35 11.37
CA ILE A 186 8.67 13.52 11.91
C ILE A 186 7.66 12.59 11.21
N VAL A 187 7.77 12.46 9.88
CA VAL A 187 6.91 11.56 9.10
C VAL A 187 7.17 10.10 9.46
N VAL A 188 8.44 9.73 9.65
CA VAL A 188 8.84 8.38 10.09
C VAL A 188 8.24 8.07 11.47
N ASP A 189 8.40 8.97 12.45
CA ASP A 189 7.89 8.79 13.81
C ASP A 189 6.36 8.63 13.82
N LEU A 190 5.65 9.49 13.07
CA LEU A 190 4.18 9.41 12.93
C LEU A 190 3.68 8.10 12.32
N ALA A 191 4.49 7.47 11.47
CA ALA A 191 4.19 6.17 10.89
C ALA A 191 4.43 5.06 11.91
N LEU A 192 5.61 5.03 12.52
CA LEU A 192 6.02 3.98 13.46
C LEU A 192 5.15 3.96 14.73
N ASP A 193 4.66 5.11 15.18
CA ASP A 193 3.68 5.22 16.27
C ASP A 193 2.41 4.40 16.00
N ARG A 194 2.00 4.24 14.74
CA ARG A 194 0.83 3.43 14.36
C ARG A 194 1.08 1.94 14.40
N ILE A 195 2.35 1.52 14.36
CA ILE A 195 2.72 0.11 14.48
C ILE A 195 2.77 -0.29 15.97
N THR A 196 3.23 0.63 16.83
CA THR A 196 3.46 0.35 18.26
C THR A 196 2.22 0.52 19.16
N THR A 197 1.18 1.22 18.70
CA THR A 197 -0.05 1.47 19.49
C THR A 197 -1.13 0.40 19.38
N ASP A 198 -0.93 -0.64 18.57
CA ASP A 198 -1.86 -1.77 18.40
C ASP A 198 -1.50 -3.01 19.28
N VAL A 199 -0.68 -2.82 20.33
CA VAL A 199 -0.33 -3.83 21.35
C VAL A 199 -1.12 -3.66 22.65
#